data_AF-A0A5A7UK47-F1
#
_entry.id   AF-A0A5A7UK47-F1
#
_cell.length_a   1.000
_cell.length_b   1.000
_cell.length_c   1.000
_cell.angle_alpha   90.00
_cell.angle_beta   90.00
_cell.angle_gamma   90.00
#
_symmetry.space_group_name_H-M   'P 1'
#
loop_
_entity.id
_entity.type
_entity.pdbx_description
1 polymer ?
#
loop_
_entity_poly.entity_id
_entity_poly.type
_entity_poly.pdbx_seq_one_letter_code
_entity_poly.pdbx_strand_id
1 'polypeptide(L)'
;MDNPTKAQMWLTSIETIFRYMKCPDNQKVQCAVFFLEDRGTAWWKTAERMLEGNISKITWEQFKENFYAKFFSVNVKHAKQQEFLNLETEKFVRGVRLDLQGIV
;
A
#
# COMPACT_ATOMS: atom_id res chain seq x y z
N MET A 1 8.52 3.38 -8.71
CA MET A 1 7.71 3.37 -7.46
C MET A 1 8.64 3.38 -6.27
N ASP A 2 8.82 4.54 -5.67
CA ASP A 2 10.03 4.78 -4.86
C ASP A 2 9.70 5.06 -3.39
N ASN A 3 8.42 5.24 -3.07
CA ASN A 3 7.93 5.42 -1.71
C ASN A 3 6.49 4.87 -1.56
N PRO A 4 6.04 4.63 -0.32
CA PRO A 4 4.73 4.04 -0.02
C PRO A 4 3.56 4.84 -0.60
N THR A 5 3.60 6.16 -0.55
CA THR A 5 2.52 7.02 -1.07
C THR A 5 2.33 6.84 -2.58
N LYS A 6 3.42 6.87 -3.35
CA LYS A 6 3.37 6.63 -4.81
C LYS A 6 2.86 5.22 -5.13
N ALA A 7 3.25 4.22 -4.33
CA ALA A 7 2.76 2.85 -4.49
C ALA A 7 1.26 2.74 -4.20
N GLN A 8 0.75 3.41 -3.14
CA GLN A 8 -0.69 3.45 -2.84
C GLN A 8 -1.47 4.10 -3.97
N MET A 9 -1.00 5.27 -4.44
CA MET A 9 -1.68 6.00 -5.52
C MET A 9 -1.77 5.17 -6.79
N TRP A 10 -0.69 4.46 -7.16
CA TRP A 10 -0.74 3.57 -8.32
C TRP A 10 -1.76 2.45 -8.13
N LEU A 11 -1.77 1.78 -6.97
CA LEU A 11 -2.71 0.68 -6.73
C LEU A 11 -4.16 1.16 -6.78
N THR A 12 -4.46 2.31 -6.18
CA THR A 12 -5.79 2.94 -6.24
C THR A 12 -6.20 3.28 -7.68
N SER A 13 -5.27 3.80 -8.49
CA SER A 13 -5.52 4.10 -9.91
C SER A 13 -5.84 2.84 -10.70
N ILE A 14 -5.07 1.76 -10.50
CA ILE A 14 -5.30 0.46 -11.15
C ILE A 14 -6.66 -0.13 -10.75
N GLU A 15 -7.00 -0.14 -9.47
CA GLU A 15 -8.31 -0.63 -9.01
C GLU A 15 -9.47 0.19 -9.59
N THR A 16 -9.28 1.50 -9.76
CA THR A 16 -10.26 2.39 -10.40
C THR A 16 -10.45 2.03 -11.88
N ILE A 17 -9.35 1.81 -12.62
CA ILE A 17 -9.40 1.39 -14.03
C ILE A 17 -10.09 0.04 -14.16
N PHE A 18 -9.75 -0.95 -13.32
CA PHE A 18 -10.38 -2.26 -13.35
C PHE A 18 -11.88 -2.21 -13.09
N ARG A 19 -12.30 -1.38 -12.13
CA ARG A 19 -13.73 -1.17 -11.86
C ARG A 19 -14.43 -0.53 -13.06
N TYR A 20 -13.85 0.51 -13.65
CA TYR A 20 -14.42 1.21 -14.80
C TYR A 20 -14.55 0.29 -16.02
N MET A 21 -13.50 -0.48 -16.32
CA MET A 21 -13.44 -1.40 -17.45
C MET A 21 -14.18 -2.73 -17.21
N LYS A 22 -14.68 -2.97 -16.00
CA LYS A 22 -15.22 -4.28 -15.56
C LYS A 22 -14.24 -5.42 -15.84
N CYS A 23 -12.97 -5.21 -15.51
CA CYS A 23 -11.89 -6.16 -15.75
C CYS A 23 -12.16 -7.48 -14.99
N PRO A 24 -12.18 -8.64 -15.68
CA PRO A 24 -12.34 -9.95 -15.06
C PRO A 24 -11.26 -10.24 -14.03
N ASP A 25 -11.63 -10.87 -12.90
CA ASP A 25 -10.70 -11.14 -11.80
C ASP A 25 -9.48 -11.97 -12.22
N ASN A 26 -9.68 -12.94 -13.12
CA ASN A 26 -8.61 -13.80 -13.66
C ASN A 26 -7.64 -13.06 -14.61
N GLN A 27 -7.93 -11.81 -15.00
CA GLN A 27 -7.07 -10.99 -15.84
C GLN A 27 -6.38 -9.86 -15.07
N LYS A 28 -6.92 -9.45 -13.90
CA LYS A 28 -6.43 -8.29 -13.13
C LYS A 28 -4.94 -8.34 -12.84
N VAL A 29 -4.41 -9.49 -12.41
CA VAL A 29 -2.98 -9.61 -12.08
C VAL A 29 -2.12 -9.40 -13.33
N GLN A 30 -2.45 -10.03 -14.45
CA GLN A 30 -1.70 -9.86 -15.70
C GLN A 30 -1.74 -8.41 -16.18
N CYS A 31 -2.90 -7.76 -16.13
CA CYS A 31 -3.04 -6.35 -16.49
C CYS A 31 -2.22 -5.44 -15.56
N ALA A 32 -2.29 -5.64 -14.24
CA ALA A 32 -1.55 -4.83 -13.28
C ALA A 32 -0.04 -4.95 -13.46
N VAL A 33 0.43 -6.16 -13.73
CA VAL A 33 1.84 -6.44 -14.03
C VAL A 33 2.31 -5.72 -15.28
N PHE A 34 1.47 -5.67 -16.32
CA PHE A 34 1.77 -4.91 -17.54
C PHE A 34 1.91 -3.41 -17.26
N PHE A 35 1.12 -2.85 -16.35
CA PHE A 35 1.20 -1.44 -15.94
C PHE A 35 2.30 -1.14 -14.90
N LEU A 36 3.08 -2.14 -14.46
CA LEU A 36 4.25 -1.88 -13.62
C LEU A 36 5.40 -1.39 -14.49
N GLU A 37 5.93 -0.22 -14.13
CA GLU A 37 7.14 0.34 -14.76
C GLU A 37 8.40 0.06 -13.92
N ASP A 38 9.55 0.01 -14.59
CA ASP A 38 10.90 -0.05 -14.01
C ASP A 38 11.09 -1.12 -12.91
N ARG A 39 11.27 -0.66 -11.66
CA ARG A 39 11.53 -1.50 -10.49
C ARG A 39 10.35 -2.40 -10.13
N GLY A 40 9.14 -2.03 -10.52
CA GLY A 40 7.94 -2.87 -10.34
C GLY A 40 8.04 -4.14 -11.18
N THR A 41 8.45 -4.01 -12.43
CA THR A 41 8.64 -5.13 -13.36
C THR A 41 9.75 -6.07 -12.91
N ALA A 42 10.88 -5.54 -12.41
CA ALA A 42 11.99 -6.34 -11.91
C ALA A 42 11.63 -7.15 -10.65
N TRP A 43 10.93 -6.54 -9.69
CA TRP A 43 10.44 -7.24 -8.51
C TRP A 43 9.45 -8.35 -8.88
N TRP A 44 8.52 -8.06 -9.80
CA TRP A 44 7.52 -9.04 -10.21
C TRP A 44 8.13 -10.24 -10.93
N LYS A 45 9.12 -10.03 -11.81
CA LYS A 45 9.87 -11.13 -12.45
C LYS A 45 10.57 -12.05 -11.44
N THR A 46 11.00 -11.53 -10.29
CA THR A 46 11.55 -12.35 -9.20
C THR A 46 10.45 -13.12 -8.47
N ALA A 47 9.32 -12.48 -8.19
CA ALA A 47 8.16 -13.14 -7.56
C ALA A 47 7.59 -14.27 -8.45
N GLU A 48 7.52 -14.04 -9.76
CA GLU A 48 7.07 -15.02 -10.76
C GLU A 48 7.98 -16.26 -10.82
N ARG A 49 9.31 -16.08 -10.73
CA ARG A 49 10.27 -17.20 -10.66
C ARG A 49 10.10 -18.03 -9.39
N MET A 50 9.79 -17.39 -8.26
CA MET A 50 9.51 -18.08 -6.99
C MET A 50 8.17 -18.84 -7.02
N LEU A 51 7.27 -18.49 -7.94
CA LEU A 51 5.95 -19.09 -8.12
C LEU A 51 5.89 -20.01 -9.36
N GLU A 52 7.04 -20.46 -9.86
CA GLU A 52 7.19 -21.35 -11.02
C GLU A 52 6.42 -20.89 -12.27
N GLY A 53 6.31 -19.58 -12.48
CA GLY A 53 5.68 -19.01 -13.67
C GLY A 53 4.14 -19.10 -13.71
N ASN A 54 3.49 -19.56 -12.65
CA ASN A 54 2.04 -19.77 -12.65
C ASN A 54 1.26 -18.51 -12.26
N ILE A 55 1.46 -17.41 -12.99
CA ILE A 55 0.76 -16.12 -12.76
C ILE A 55 -0.75 -16.30 -12.75
N SER A 56 -1.27 -17.21 -13.58
CA SER A 56 -2.71 -17.50 -13.71
C SER A 56 -3.38 -18.00 -12.42
N LYS A 57 -2.60 -18.45 -11.43
CA LYS A 57 -3.09 -18.92 -10.13
C LYS A 57 -3.09 -17.84 -9.05
N ILE A 58 -2.47 -16.69 -9.30
CA ILE A 58 -2.40 -15.60 -8.33
C ILE A 58 -3.71 -14.81 -8.42
N THR A 59 -4.44 -14.79 -7.32
CA THR A 59 -5.64 -13.94 -7.19
C THR A 59 -5.25 -12.47 -7.06
N TRP A 60 -6.17 -11.56 -7.37
CA TRP A 60 -5.94 -10.12 -7.20
C TRP A 60 -5.60 -9.77 -5.74
N GLU A 61 -6.21 -10.46 -4.79
CA GLU A 61 -5.98 -10.30 -3.35
C GLU A 61 -4.55 -10.67 -2.97
N GLN A 62 -4.06 -11.83 -3.42
CA GLN A 62 -2.68 -12.26 -3.18
C GLN A 62 -1.66 -11.31 -3.84
N PHE A 63 -1.97 -10.78 -5.02
CA PHE A 63 -1.13 -9.74 -5.63
C PHE A 63 -1.02 -8.52 -4.73
N LYS A 64 -2.15 -8.02 -4.20
CA LYS A 64 -2.16 -6.86 -3.29
C LYS A 64 -1.39 -7.10 -2.02
N GLU A 65 -1.52 -8.27 -1.39
CA GLU A 65 -0.75 -8.63 -0.20
C GLU A 65 0.76 -8.56 -0.46
N ASN A 66 1.22 -9.17 -1.56
CA ASN A 66 2.62 -9.13 -1.96
C ASN A 66 3.09 -7.71 -2.30
N PHE A 67 2.25 -6.94 -2.99
CA PHE A 67 2.52 -5.54 -3.30
C PHE A 67 2.69 -4.69 -2.03
N TYR A 68 1.80 -4.85 -1.07
CA TYR A 68 1.89 -4.18 0.22
C TYR A 68 3.14 -4.61 0.99
N ALA A 69 3.46 -5.90 1.05
CA ALA A 69 4.68 -6.36 1.71
C ALA A 69 5.96 -5.76 1.10
N LYS A 70 5.99 -5.62 -0.24
CA LYS A 70 7.13 -5.06 -0.97
C LYS A 70 7.32 -3.56 -0.76
N PHE A 71 6.24 -2.78 -0.90
CA PHE A 71 6.32 -1.31 -0.95
C PHE A 71 5.97 -0.63 0.39
N PHE A 72 5.34 -1.36 1.32
CA PHE A 72 4.96 -0.91 2.65
C PHE A 72 5.57 -1.85 3.69
N SER A 73 6.90 -1.76 3.82
CA SER A 73 7.64 -2.55 4.81
C SER A 73 7.05 -2.35 6.21
N VAL A 74 7.25 -3.35 7.09
CA VAL A 74 6.81 -3.30 8.48
C VAL A 74 7.29 -2.02 9.17
N ASN A 75 8.47 -1.52 8.84
CA ASN A 75 9.04 -0.30 9.40
C ASN A 75 8.24 0.95 9.00
N VAL A 76 7.73 1.02 7.77
CA VAL A 76 6.85 2.12 7.34
C VAL A 76 5.51 2.05 8.08
N LYS A 77 4.95 0.85 8.24
CA LYS A 77 3.70 0.67 9.01
C LYS A 77 3.88 1.06 10.47
N HIS A 78 4.96 0.62 11.09
CA HIS A 78 5.30 0.96 12.47
C HIS A 78 5.57 2.46 12.64
N ALA A 79 6.31 3.08 11.72
CA ALA A 79 6.55 4.52 11.75
C ALA A 79 5.24 5.33 11.63
N LYS A 80 4.31 4.90 10.78
CA LYS A 80 2.99 5.54 10.65
C LYS A 80 2.11 5.35 11.88
N GLN A 81 2.13 4.16 12.50
CA GLN A 81 1.44 3.92 13.77
C GLN A 81 2.01 4.79 14.90
N GLN A 82 3.34 4.92 14.98
CA GLN A 82 4.00 5.79 15.96
C GLN A 82 3.69 7.27 15.71
N GLU A 83 3.69 7.73 14.46
CA GLU A 83 3.27 9.10 14.11
C GLU A 83 1.83 9.38 14.56
N PHE A 84 0.91 8.42 14.38
CA PHE A 84 -0.47 8.55 14.83
C PHE A 84 -0.58 8.64 16.37
N LEU A 85 0.09 7.74 17.10
CA LEU A 85 0.10 7.74 18.57
C LEU A 85 0.69 9.04 19.14
N ASN A 86 1.76 9.54 18.51
CA ASN A 86 2.38 10.80 18.90
C ASN A 86 1.43 11.99 18.69
N LEU A 87 0.69 12.01 17.57
CA LEU A 87 -0.31 13.05 17.31
C LEU A 87 -1.48 13.03 18.31
N GLU A 88 -1.94 11.85 18.73
CA GLU A 88 -2.96 11.71 19.77
C GLU A 88 -2.45 12.20 21.13
N THR A 89 -1.25 11.78 21.50
CA THR A 89 -0.58 12.22 22.73
C THR A 89 -0.42 13.74 22.77
N GLU A 90 0.01 14.33 21.66
CA GLU A 90 0.15 15.78 21.50
C GLU A 90 -1.19 16.53 21.62
N LYS A 91 -2.26 15.99 21.03
CA LYS A 91 -3.61 16.56 21.18
C LYS A 91 -4.10 16.48 22.63
N PHE A 92 -3.84 15.38 23.31
CA PHE A 92 -4.18 15.19 24.71
C PHE A 92 -3.42 16.18 25.61
N VAL A 93 -2.10 16.29 25.45
CA VAL A 93 -1.26 17.24 26.19
C VAL A 93 -1.71 18.69 25.96
N ARG A 94 -2.04 19.05 24.72
CA ARG A 94 -2.59 20.39 24.41
C ARG A 94 -3.93 20.63 25.09
N GLY A 95 -4.82 19.65 25.12
CA GLY A 95 -6.11 19.75 25.83
C GLY A 95 -5.91 20.04 27.32
N VAL A 96 -5.12 19.21 28.00
CA VAL A 96 -4.82 19.39 29.44
C VAL A 96 -4.16 20.74 29.72
N ARG A 97 -3.27 21.21 28.83
CA ARG A 97 -2.63 22.53 28.97
C ARG A 97 -3.64 23.67 28.86
N LEU A 98 -4.59 23.60 27.94
CA LEU A 98 -5.63 24.61 27.78
C LEU A 98 -6.57 24.63 29.01
N ASP A 99 -6.92 23.46 29.55
CA ASP A 99 -7.74 23.34 30.75
C ASP A 99 -7.06 23.97 31.98
N LEU A 100 -5.75 23.78 32.13
CA LEU A 100 -4.97 24.40 33.21
C LEU A 100 -4.80 25.91 33.06
N GLN A 101 -4.79 26.43 31.82
CA GLN A 101 -4.68 27.86 31.55
C GLN A 101 -6.00 28.63 31.73
N GLY A 102 -7.15 27.93 31.70
CA GLY A 102 -8.48 28.51 31.96
C GLY A 102 -8.92 28.51 33.43
N ILE A 103 -8.06 28.07 34.36
CA ILE A 103 -8.33 27.99 35.81
C ILE A 103 -7.76 29.18 36.60
N VAL A 104 -7.27 30.24 35.94
CA VAL A 104 -6.86 31.50 36.60
C VAL A 104 -7.93 32.57 36.49
#